data_AF-A0A531JPY2-F1
#
_entry.id   AF-A0A531JPY2-F1
#
_cell.length_a   1.000
_cell.length_b   1.000
_cell.length_c   1.000
_cell.angle_alpha   90.00
_cell.angle_beta   90.00
_cell.angle_gamma   90.00
#
_symmetry.space_group_name_H-M   'P 1'
#
loop_
_entity.id
_entity.type
_entity.pdbx_description
1 polymer ?
#
loop_
_entity_poly.entity_id
_entity_poly.type
_entity_poly.pdbx_seq_one_letter_code
_entity_poly.pdbx_strand_id
1 'polypeptide(L)'
;LWAGVGLVRGGAGTALVGDPATIAQRIDEYRRLGIDTFILSGYPHLEEAYRFGELVLPHLPTDHLVKVAGSSVNTGPFGETIAGDHRPKSLASAS
;
A
#
# COMPACT_ATOMS: atom_id res chain seq x y z
N LEU A 1 -12.03 7.57 2.30
CA LEU A 1 -11.65 6.62 1.24
C LEU A 1 -12.36 7.04 -0.04
N TRP A 2 -11.66 7.16 -1.16
CA TRP A 2 -12.22 7.54 -2.45
C TRP A 2 -11.89 6.49 -3.49
N ALA A 3 -12.90 5.90 -4.14
CA ALA A 3 -12.74 4.80 -5.10
C ALA A 3 -12.60 5.25 -6.56
N GLY A 4 -12.70 6.56 -6.85
CA GLY A 4 -12.67 7.04 -8.22
C GLY A 4 -11.30 6.92 -8.91
N VAL A 5 -10.22 6.67 -8.16
CA VAL A 5 -8.88 6.47 -8.72
C VAL A 5 -8.80 5.22 -9.60
N GLY A 6 -9.61 4.20 -9.30
CA GLY A 6 -9.67 2.97 -10.09
C GLY A 6 -10.31 3.13 -11.48
N LEU A 7 -10.94 4.27 -11.76
CA LEU A 7 -11.56 4.54 -13.07
C LEU A 7 -10.54 5.00 -14.13
N VAL A 8 -9.36 5.47 -13.71
CA VAL A 8 -8.39 6.14 -14.58
C VAL A 8 -7.03 5.45 -14.61
N ARG A 9 -6.84 4.37 -13.83
CA ARG A 9 -5.56 3.66 -13.68
C ARG A 9 -5.78 2.20 -13.24
N GLY A 10 -4.93 1.29 -13.72
CA GLY A 10 -4.74 -0.04 -13.13
C GLY A 10 -3.84 0.00 -11.88
N GLY A 11 -4.25 -0.64 -10.77
CA GLY A 11 -3.51 -0.66 -9.50
C GLY A 11 -4.45 -0.54 -8.30
N ALA A 12 -4.00 0.09 -7.20
CA ALA A 12 -4.86 0.36 -6.04
C ALA A 12 -6.10 1.18 -6.46
N GLY A 13 -7.28 0.56 -6.39
CA GLY A 13 -8.55 1.16 -6.83
C GLY A 13 -9.17 2.14 -5.83
N THR A 14 -8.49 2.42 -4.72
CA THR A 14 -8.95 3.37 -3.69
C THR A 14 -7.80 4.25 -3.22
N ALA A 15 -8.13 5.48 -2.81
CA ALA A 15 -7.19 6.46 -2.28
C ALA A 15 -7.69 7.05 -0.95
N LEU A 16 -6.75 7.44 -0.09
CA LEU A 16 -7.02 8.32 1.05
C LEU A 16 -6.96 9.76 0.54
N VAL A 17 -8.07 10.49 0.69
CA VAL A 17 -8.20 11.89 0.23
C VAL A 17 -8.79 12.70 1.37
N GLY A 18 -8.15 13.80 1.73
CA GLY A 18 -8.52 14.66 2.84
C GLY A 18 -7.34 15.53 3.28
N ASP A 19 -7.52 16.26 4.38
CA ASP A 19 -6.42 16.95 5.05
C ASP A 19 -5.47 15.95 5.75
N PRO A 20 -4.25 16.38 6.16
CA PRO A 20 -3.26 15.48 6.74
C PRO A 20 -3.71 14.76 8.02
N ALA A 21 -4.51 15.42 8.87
CA ALA A 21 -5.03 14.81 10.10
C ALA A 21 -6.08 13.74 9.80
N THR A 22 -6.97 13.99 8.85
CA THR A 22 -7.93 13.01 8.35
C THR A 22 -7.21 11.79 7.76
N ILE A 23 -6.14 11.99 6.99
CA ILE A 23 -5.35 10.88 6.42
C ILE A 23 -4.68 10.08 7.54
N ALA A 24 -4.03 10.74 8.50
CA ALA A 24 -3.36 10.08 9.63
C ALA A 24 -4.35 9.24 10.46
N GLN A 25 -5.55 9.78 10.73
CA GLN A 25 -6.60 9.05 11.44
C GLN A 25 -7.01 7.77 10.70
N ARG A 26 -7.14 7.82 9.36
CA ARG A 26 -7.50 6.63 8.55
C ARG A 26 -6.39 5.58 8.57
N ILE A 27 -5.14 6.00 8.52
CA ILE A 27 -4.00 5.08 8.65
C ILE A 27 -4.01 4.41 10.03
N ASP A 28 -4.25 5.17 11.10
CA ASP A 28 -4.32 4.61 12.45
C ASP A 28 -5.52 3.67 12.64
N GLU A 29 -6.66 3.95 12.00
CA GLU A 29 -7.79 3.01 11.95
C GLU A 29 -7.39 1.65 11.36
N TYR A 30 -6.67 1.63 10.24
CA TYR A 30 -6.14 0.39 9.66
C TYR A 30 -5.10 -0.28 10.57
N ARG A 31 -4.23 0.51 11.21
CA ARG A 31 -3.24 0.02 12.17
C ARG A 31 -3.90 -0.70 13.35
N ARG A 32 -4.96 -0.13 13.92
CA ARG A 32 -5.72 -0.74 15.03
C ARG A 32 -6.44 -2.04 14.63
N LEU A 33 -6.65 -2.26 13.33
CA LEU A 33 -7.16 -3.52 12.77
C LEU A 33 -6.04 -4.56 12.51
N GLY A 34 -4.79 -4.23 12.82
CA GLY A 34 -3.63 -5.13 12.66
C GLY A 34 -2.88 -4.98 11.35
N ILE A 35 -3.18 -3.97 10.53
CA ILE A 35 -2.40 -3.66 9.32
C ILE A 35 -1.15 -2.86 9.72
N ASP A 36 0.03 -3.46 9.60
CA ASP A 36 1.30 -2.85 10.01
C ASP A 36 2.11 -2.26 8.85
N THR A 37 1.80 -2.67 7.61
CA THR A 37 2.58 -2.33 6.42
C THR A 37 1.68 -1.67 5.37
N PHE A 38 2.09 -0.48 4.91
CA PHE A 38 1.35 0.31 3.93
C PHE A 38 2.19 0.55 2.69
N ILE A 39 1.73 0.06 1.53
CA ILE A 39 2.33 0.38 0.22
C ILE A 39 1.53 1.53 -0.39
N LEU A 40 2.09 2.74 -0.32
CA LEU A 40 1.44 3.96 -0.79
C LEU A 40 1.99 4.39 -2.15
N SER A 41 1.14 5.06 -2.93
CA SER A 41 1.53 5.75 -4.16
C SER A 41 0.70 7.02 -4.34
N GLY A 42 1.34 8.14 -4.63
CA GLY A 42 0.68 9.41 -4.98
C GLY A 42 1.17 9.97 -6.31
N TYR A 43 0.52 11.00 -6.85
CA TYR A 43 0.85 11.57 -8.15
C TYR A 43 1.06 13.11 -8.09
N PRO A 44 2.16 13.63 -8.65
CA PRO A 44 3.33 12.89 -9.12
C PRO A 44 4.11 12.27 -7.94
N HIS A 45 4.85 11.18 -8.19
CA HIS A 45 5.37 10.31 -7.13
C HIS A 45 6.33 11.02 -6.17
N LEU A 46 7.24 11.85 -6.69
CA LEU A 46 8.26 12.50 -5.88
C LEU A 46 7.63 13.53 -4.94
N GLU A 47 6.83 14.43 -5.51
CA GLU A 47 6.17 15.51 -4.81
C GLU A 47 5.21 14.98 -3.75
N GLU A 48 4.50 13.87 -4.03
CA GLU A 48 3.66 13.25 -3.01
C GLU A 48 4.44 12.52 -1.92
N ALA A 49 5.60 11.94 -2.23
CA ALA A 49 6.46 11.37 -1.19
C ALA A 49 6.89 12.46 -0.20
N TYR A 50 7.28 13.64 -0.70
CA TYR A 50 7.61 14.79 0.15
C TYR A 50 6.39 15.31 0.91
N ARG A 51 5.28 15.56 0.23
CA ARG A 51 4.05 16.06 0.87
C ARG A 51 3.56 15.14 1.98
N PHE A 52 3.56 13.83 1.75
CA PHE A 52 3.20 12.85 2.77
C PHE A 52 4.21 12.85 3.93
N GLY A 53 5.51 12.90 3.62
CA GLY A 53 6.58 12.94 4.62
C GLY A 53 6.56 14.18 5.50
N GLU A 54 6.20 15.32 4.94
CA GLU A 54 6.16 16.61 5.64
C GLU A 54 4.85 16.81 6.41
N LEU A 55 3.73 16.39 5.83
CA LEU A 55 2.42 16.74 6.36
C LEU A 55 1.74 15.61 7.13
N VAL A 56 1.96 14.34 6.78
CA VAL A 56 1.23 13.21 7.38
C VAL A 56 2.09 12.41 8.36
N LEU A 57 3.34 12.08 8.00
CA LEU A 57 4.23 11.30 8.86
C LEU A 57 4.37 11.87 10.29
N PRO A 58 4.45 13.20 10.52
CA PRO A 58 4.56 13.74 11.88
C PRO A 58 3.36 13.43 12.80
N HIS A 59 2.20 13.08 12.22
CA HIS A 59 0.99 12.73 12.97
C HIS A 59 0.88 11.23 13.26
N LEU A 60 1.80 10.40 12.77
CA LEU A 60 1.77 8.95 12.95
C LEU A 60 2.71 8.51 14.08
N PRO A 61 2.37 7.43 14.82
CA PRO A 61 3.27 6.82 15.78
C PRO A 61 4.40 6.07 15.05
N THR A 62 5.46 6.80 14.68
CA THR A 62 6.60 6.25 13.93
C THR A 62 7.62 5.52 14.82
N ASP A 63 7.58 5.75 16.13
CA ASP A 63 8.39 5.01 17.10
C ASP A 63 7.77 3.64 17.40
N HIS A 64 7.96 2.70 16.49
CA HIS A 64 7.55 1.30 16.65
C HIS A 64 8.55 0.35 16.00
N LEU A 65 8.65 -0.86 16.55
CA LEU A 65 9.54 -1.89 16.01
C LEU A 65 9.08 -2.27 14.60
N VAL A 66 9.96 -2.10 13.62
CA VAL A 66 9.74 -2.56 12.25
C VAL A 66 10.01 -4.05 12.18
N LYS A 67 8.99 -4.84 11.87
CA LYS A 67 9.13 -6.28 11.66
C LYS A 67 9.78 -6.50 10.29
N VAL A 68 11.09 -6.76 10.27
CA VAL A 68 11.80 -7.07 9.02
C VAL A 68 11.40 -8.48 8.59
N ALA A 69 10.39 -8.57 7.72
CA ALA A 69 10.13 -9.80 6.99
C ALA A 69 11.32 -10.09 6.05
N GLY A 70 11.78 -11.33 6.01
CA GLY A 70 12.86 -11.73 5.10
C GLY A 70 12.50 -11.34 3.68
N SER A 71 13.36 -10.59 3.00
CA SER A 71 13.12 -10.10 1.64
C SER A 71 12.93 -11.28 0.68
N SER A 72 11.68 -11.56 0.29
CA SER A 72 11.39 -12.44 -0.84
C SER A 72 11.32 -11.58 -2.10
N VAL A 73 12.37 -11.63 -2.92
CA VAL A 73 12.38 -10.97 -4.22
C VAL A 73 11.43 -11.73 -5.16
N ASN A 74 10.25 -11.18 -5.41
CA ASN A 74 9.27 -11.78 -6.31
C ASN A 74 9.44 -11.24 -7.74
N THR A 75 10.40 -11.79 -8.48
CA THR A 75 10.67 -11.48 -9.89
C THR A 75 9.78 -12.27 -10.88
N GLY A 76 8.58 -12.68 -10.44
CA GLY A 76 7.62 -13.42 -11.28
C GLY A 76 6.72 -12.51 -12.14
N PRO A 77 5.78 -13.08 -12.92
CA PRO A 77 4.80 -12.31 -13.69
C PRO A 77 4.00 -11.37 -12.78
N PHE A 78 3.98 -10.08 -13.10
CA PHE A 78 3.25 -9.07 -12.31
C PHE A 78 1.74 -9.31 -12.42
N GLY A 79 1.04 -9.36 -11.28
CA GLY A 79 -0.41 -9.51 -11.22
C GLY A 79 -0.92 -10.93 -10.94
N GLU A 80 -0.05 -11.95 -10.92
CA GLU A 80 -0.44 -13.34 -10.63
C GLU A 80 -0.15 -13.79 -9.19
N THR A 81 0.71 -13.08 -8.44
CA THR A 81 1.01 -13.46 -7.05
C THR A 81 0.07 -12.77 -6.06
N ILE A 82 -0.68 -13.57 -5.29
CA ILE A 82 -1.48 -13.08 -4.17
C ILE A 82 -0.56 -12.90 -2.95
N ALA A 83 -0.72 -11.82 -2.21
CA ALA A 83 0.03 -11.54 -0.97
C ALA A 83 1.57 -11.54 -1.07
N GLY A 84 2.14 -11.46 -2.28
CA GLY A 84 3.59 -11.38 -2.50
C GLY A 84 4.34 -12.73 -2.45
N ASP A 85 3.74 -13.77 -1.87
CA ASP A 85 4.33 -15.11 -1.70
C ASP A 85 3.47 -16.25 -2.27
N HIS A 86 2.18 -16.02 -2.52
CA HIS A 86 1.25 -17.04 -2.96
C HIS A 86 1.11 -17.07 -4.49
N ARG A 87 1.94 -17.89 -5.14
CA ARG A 87 1.81 -18.18 -6.58
C ARG A 87 0.76 -19.27 -6.82
N PRO A 88 -0.20 -19.05 -7.75
CA PRO A 88 -1.08 -20.13 -8.17
C PRO A 88 -0.24 -21.28 -8.74
N LYS A 89 -0.55 -22.51 -8.30
CA LYS A 89 0.08 -23.71 -8.88
C LYS A 89 -0.31 -23.77 -10.35
N SER A 90 0.66 -23.93 -11.25
CA SER A 90 0.36 -24.11 -12.67
C SER A 90 -0.60 -25.27 -12.84
N LEU A 91 -1.84 -25.00 -13.25
CA LEU A 91 -2.66 -26.03 -13.85
C LEU A 91 -1.95 -26.36 -15.15
N ALA A 92 -1.33 -27.55 -15.22
CA ALA A 92 -0.79 -28.06 -16.46
C ALA A 92 -1.89 -27.93 -17.50
N SER A 93 -1.64 -27.13 -18.55
CA SER A 93 -2.56 -27.01 -19.68
C SER A 93 -2.81 -28.43 -20.19
N ALA A 94 -4.05 -28.89 -20.01
CA ALA A 94 -4.50 -30.13 -20.60
C ALA A 94 -4.47 -29.94 -22.12
N SER A 95 -3.50 -30.58 -22.77
CA SER A 95 -3.46 -30.82 -24.21
C SER A 95 -3.78 -32.29 -24.46
#